data_AF-A0A7S3CSY6-F1
#
_entry.id   AF-A0A7S3CSY6-F1
#
_cell.length_a   1.000
_cell.length_b   1.000
_cell.length_c   1.000
_cell.angle_alpha   90.00
_cell.angle_beta   90.00
_cell.angle_gamma   90.00
#
_symmetry.space_group_name_H-M   'P 1'
#
loop_
_entity.id
_entity.type
_entity.pdbx_description
1 polymer ?
#
loop_
_entity_poly.entity_id
_entity_poly.type
_entity_poly.pdbx_seq_one_letter_code
_entity_poly.pdbx_strand_id
1 'polypeptide(L)'
;YCRQCFRDTFEQLIYARAQIQDIKCPSMGCVNRPTEEEIRSIISNACFMVFLKIKNVYIVNNEPDLFFCPNRDCDYVLDAKQDLDADPAVISCPLCHGKVCVKCMRKFHGRDSDCPDKK
;
A
#
# COMPACT_ATOMS: atom_id res chain seq x y z
N TYR A 1 26.43 12.15 -10.77
CA TYR A 1 26.01 12.02 -9.35
C TYR A 1 26.69 10.81 -8.74
N CYS A 2 27.17 10.90 -7.50
CA CYS A 2 27.72 9.73 -6.80
C CYS A 2 26.59 8.91 -6.14
N ARG A 3 26.89 7.67 -5.73
CA ARG A 3 25.93 6.77 -5.08
C ARG A 3 25.33 7.38 -3.80
N GLN A 4 26.13 8.12 -3.02
CA GLN A 4 25.66 8.78 -1.81
C GLN A 4 24.63 9.87 -2.12
N CYS A 5 24.87 10.71 -3.14
CA CYS A 5 23.90 11.73 -3.54
C CYS A 5 22.55 11.13 -3.96
N PHE A 6 22.57 9.99 -4.67
CA PHE A 6 21.34 9.27 -5.01
C PHE A 6 20.62 8.77 -3.77
N ARG A 7 21.36 8.13 -2.85
CA ARG A 7 20.82 7.65 -1.57
C ARG A 7 20.15 8.80 -0.81
N ASP A 8 20.86 9.89 -0.56
CA ASP A 8 20.35 11.02 0.23
C ASP A 8 19.10 11.63 -0.42
N THR A 9 19.11 11.80 -1.74
CA THR A 9 17.96 12.35 -2.48
C THR A 9 16.74 11.42 -2.37
N PHE A 10 16.94 10.11 -2.58
CA PHE A 10 15.83 9.14 -2.54
C PHE A 10 15.29 8.97 -1.13
N GLU A 11 16.17 8.84 -0.14
CA GLU A 11 15.77 8.72 1.27
C GLU A 11 15.04 9.99 1.75
N GLN A 12 15.44 11.19 1.31
CA GLN A 12 14.68 12.42 1.58
C GLN A 12 13.28 12.40 0.96
N LEU A 13 13.13 11.97 -0.30
CA LEU A 13 11.82 11.87 -0.94
C LEU A 13 10.90 10.87 -0.22
N ILE A 14 11.46 9.76 0.26
CA ILE A 14 10.71 8.69 0.94
C ILE A 14 10.36 9.11 2.37
N TYR A 15 11.35 9.42 3.20
CA TYR A 15 11.13 9.66 4.63
C TYR A 15 10.50 11.03 4.92
N ALA A 16 10.94 12.08 4.23
CA ALA A 16 10.49 13.44 4.56
C ALA A 16 9.24 13.85 3.79
N ARG A 17 9.03 13.32 2.58
CA ARG A 17 7.95 13.78 1.69
C ARG A 17 6.90 12.73 1.37
N ALA A 18 7.17 11.45 1.62
CA ALA A 18 6.33 10.33 1.18
C ALA A 18 5.97 10.40 -0.33
N GLN A 19 6.90 10.90 -1.15
CA GLN A 19 6.71 11.16 -2.58
C GLN A 19 7.45 10.13 -3.44
N ILE A 20 7.04 8.86 -3.38
CA ILE A 20 7.71 7.78 -4.12
C ILE A 20 7.57 7.94 -5.64
N GLN A 21 6.49 8.58 -6.10
CA GLN A 21 6.21 8.91 -7.50
C GLN A 21 7.16 9.97 -8.07
N ASP A 22 7.92 10.68 -7.23
CA ASP A 22 8.89 11.69 -7.65
C ASP A 22 10.32 11.15 -7.67
N ILE A 23 10.52 9.87 -7.35
CA ILE A 23 11.81 9.21 -7.49
C ILE A 23 12.13 9.07 -8.98
N LYS A 24 13.13 9.83 -9.42
CA LYS A 24 13.65 9.88 -10.78
C LYS A 24 15.12 10.27 -10.77
N CYS A 25 15.77 10.18 -11.92
CA CYS A 25 17.13 10.68 -12.09
C CYS A 25 17.19 12.19 -11.75
N PRO A 26 18.11 12.63 -10.86
CA PRO A 26 18.25 14.03 -10.47
C PRO A 26 18.96 14.89 -11.53
N SER A 27 19.42 14.28 -12.64
CA SER A 27 19.99 15.03 -13.75
C SER A 27 18.90 15.82 -14.48
N MET A 28 19.15 17.12 -14.70
CA MET A 28 18.26 18.00 -15.45
C MET A 28 17.95 17.38 -16.83
N GLY A 29 16.68 17.34 -17.20
CA GLY A 29 16.21 16.79 -18.48
C GLY A 29 16.15 15.25 -18.57
N CYS A 30 16.62 14.52 -17.56
CA CYS A 30 16.49 13.07 -17.55
C CYS A 30 15.12 12.65 -17.00
N VAL A 31 14.38 11.84 -17.76
CA VAL A 31 13.06 11.31 -17.38
C VAL A 31 13.12 9.88 -16.85
N ASN A 32 14.32 9.30 -16.76
CA ASN A 32 14.50 7.92 -16.31
C ASN A 32 14.05 7.76 -14.86
N ARG A 33 13.28 6.70 -14.61
CA ARG A 33 12.82 6.28 -13.30
C ARG A 33 13.52 4.97 -12.94
N PRO A 34 14.16 4.89 -11.77
CA PRO A 34 14.82 3.66 -11.37
C PRO A 34 13.79 2.55 -11.09
N THR A 35 14.16 1.29 -11.34
CA THR A 35 13.36 0.14 -10.95
C THR A 35 13.32 -0.03 -9.44
N GLU A 36 12.41 -0.86 -8.94
CA GLU A 36 12.36 -1.18 -7.52
C GLU A 36 13.65 -1.87 -7.03
N GLU A 37 14.25 -2.76 -7.83
CA GLU A 37 15.54 -3.37 -7.49
C GLU A 37 16.66 -2.32 -7.42
N GLU A 38 16.68 -1.37 -8.34
CA GLU A 38 17.67 -0.28 -8.34
C GLU A 38 17.49 0.61 -7.11
N ILE A 39 16.27 0.99 -6.76
CA ILE A 39 15.96 1.73 -5.53
C ILE A 39 16.46 0.96 -4.31
N ARG A 40 16.12 -0.33 -4.20
CA ARG A 40 16.55 -1.22 -3.10
C ARG A 40 18.08 -1.28 -2.98
N SER A 41 18.79 -1.25 -4.10
CA SER A 41 20.27 -1.29 -4.11
C SER A 41 20.93 0.02 -3.65
N ILE A 42 20.19 1.14 -3.72
CA ILE A 42 20.70 2.49 -3.44
C ILE A 42 20.41 2.90 -2.00
N ILE A 43 19.19 2.68 -1.50
CA ILE A 43 18.77 3.12 -0.17
C ILE A 43 19.03 2.08 0.92
N SER A 44 18.81 2.44 2.19
CA SER A 44 18.87 1.50 3.30
C SER A 44 17.67 0.54 3.30
N ASN A 45 17.84 -0.67 3.85
CA ASN A 45 16.73 -1.63 3.99
C ASN A 45 15.55 -1.05 4.77
N ALA A 46 15.81 -0.30 5.85
CA ALA A 46 14.77 0.37 6.61
C ALA A 46 13.97 1.38 5.76
N CYS A 47 14.66 2.17 4.92
CA CYS A 47 14.01 3.11 4.02
C CYS A 47 13.21 2.39 2.94
N PHE A 48 13.74 1.28 2.43
CA PHE A 48 13.07 0.45 1.46
C PHE A 48 11.76 -0.15 2.00
N MET A 49 11.72 -0.56 3.27
CA MET A 49 10.48 -0.99 3.92
C MET A 49 9.44 0.14 3.99
N VAL A 50 9.87 1.39 4.24
CA VAL A 50 8.98 2.55 4.22
C VAL A 50 8.50 2.86 2.80
N PHE A 51 9.37 2.75 1.80
CA PHE A 51 9.01 2.88 0.38
C PHE A 51 7.90 1.89 0.00
N LEU A 52 8.03 0.61 0.38
CA LEU A 52 7.00 -0.40 0.11
C LEU A 52 5.67 -0.08 0.79
N LYS A 53 5.70 0.41 2.04
CA LYS A 53 4.48 0.82 2.75
C LYS A 53 3.77 1.97 2.03
N ILE A 54 4.51 3.01 1.62
CA ILE A 54 3.95 4.14 0.87
C ILE A 54 3.39 3.66 -0.47
N LYS A 55 4.09 2.74 -1.15
CA LYS A 55 3.64 2.14 -2.41
C LYS A 55 2.33 1.40 -2.24
N ASN A 56 2.18 0.59 -1.19
CA ASN A 56 0.93 -0.10 -0.90
C ASN A 56 -0.20 0.89 -0.61
N VAL A 57 0.06 1.96 0.14
CA VAL A 57 -0.94 3.02 0.40
C VAL A 57 -1.36 3.69 -0.90
N TYR A 58 -0.41 4.00 -1.78
CA TYR A 58 -0.70 4.57 -3.08
C TYR A 58 -1.57 3.64 -3.94
N ILE A 59 -1.23 2.35 -4.01
CA ILE A 59 -2.01 1.35 -4.75
C ILE A 59 -3.43 1.27 -4.20
N VAL A 60 -3.59 1.09 -2.89
CA VAL A 60 -4.90 1.00 -2.23
C VAL A 60 -5.76 2.24 -2.45
N ASN A 61 -5.16 3.44 -2.44
CA ASN A 61 -5.92 4.67 -2.65
C ASN A 61 -6.37 4.89 -4.10
N ASN A 62 -5.71 4.26 -5.08
CA ASN A 62 -6.05 4.40 -6.50
C ASN A 62 -6.89 3.23 -7.04
N GLU A 63 -6.88 2.08 -6.35
CA GLU A 63 -7.64 0.89 -6.74
C GLU A 63 -8.86 0.73 -5.81
N PRO A 64 -10.10 0.98 -6.28
CA PRO A 64 -11.29 1.03 -5.42
C PRO A 64 -11.62 -0.30 -4.75
N ASP A 65 -11.14 -1.40 -5.33
CA ASP A 65 -11.38 -2.76 -4.87
C ASP A 65 -10.32 -3.24 -3.87
N LEU A 66 -9.20 -2.52 -3.74
CA LEU A 66 -8.15 -2.86 -2.77
C LEU A 66 -8.33 -2.05 -1.50
N PHE A 67 -8.12 -2.68 -0.35
CA PHE A 67 -8.21 -2.01 0.95
C PHE A 67 -7.33 -2.67 1.99
N PHE A 68 -6.86 -1.90 2.98
CA PHE A 68 -6.11 -2.45 4.10
C PHE A 68 -7.02 -3.23 5.06
N CYS A 69 -6.50 -4.31 5.63
CA CYS A 69 -7.15 -5.00 6.72
C CYS A 69 -7.54 -4.00 7.83
N PRO A 70 -8.80 -3.98 8.31
CA PRO A 70 -9.24 -3.05 9.35
C PRO A 70 -8.70 -3.42 10.75
N ASN A 71 -7.92 -4.49 10.86
CA ASN A 71 -7.22 -4.81 12.09
C ASN A 71 -6.00 -3.87 12.24
N ARG A 72 -5.91 -3.15 13.36
CA ARG A 72 -4.89 -2.10 13.59
C ARG A 72 -3.46 -2.64 13.54
N ASP A 73 -3.28 -3.91 13.87
CA ASP A 73 -1.98 -4.58 13.91
C ASP A 73 -1.70 -5.38 12.63
N CYS A 74 -2.47 -5.16 11.56
CA CYS A 74 -2.33 -5.85 10.28
C CYS A 74 -2.25 -4.83 9.13
N ASP A 75 -1.22 -4.95 8.30
CA ASP A 75 -0.99 -4.11 7.12
C ASP A 75 -1.23 -4.86 5.80
N TYR A 76 -1.92 -6.01 5.87
CA TYR A 76 -2.26 -6.81 4.68
C TYR A 76 -3.30 -6.10 3.83
N VAL A 77 -3.09 -6.10 2.51
CA VAL A 77 -4.02 -5.54 1.52
C VAL A 77 -4.95 -6.65 1.03
N LEU A 78 -6.25 -6.41 1.08
CA LEU A 78 -7.32 -7.31 0.65
C LEU A 78 -7.94 -6.82 -0.65
N ASP A 79 -8.42 -7.74 -1.47
CA ASP A 79 -9.15 -7.48 -2.71
C ASP A 79 -10.63 -7.82 -2.52
N ALA A 80 -11.49 -6.81 -2.62
CA ALA A 80 -12.93 -6.96 -2.45
C ALA A 80 -13.58 -7.78 -3.57
N LYS A 81 -13.00 -7.85 -4.77
CA LYS A 81 -13.59 -8.57 -5.91
C LYS A 81 -13.77 -10.05 -5.67
N GLN A 82 -12.91 -10.66 -4.86
CA GLN A 82 -12.88 -12.11 -4.72
C GLN A 82 -14.13 -12.66 -4.02
N ASP A 83 -14.83 -11.85 -3.22
CA ASP A 83 -15.91 -12.31 -2.33
C ASP A 83 -17.16 -11.41 -2.32
N LEU A 84 -17.31 -10.50 -3.29
CA LEU A 84 -18.48 -9.59 -3.40
C LEU A 84 -19.80 -10.34 -3.57
N ASP A 85 -19.80 -11.46 -4.29
CA ASP A 85 -20.97 -12.28 -4.59
C ASP A 85 -21.24 -13.37 -3.54
N ALA A 86 -20.41 -13.48 -2.50
CA ALA A 86 -20.60 -14.46 -1.42
C ALA A 86 -21.74 -14.05 -0.47
N ASP A 87 -22.49 -15.03 0.06
CA ASP A 87 -23.43 -14.82 1.18
C ASP A 87 -23.00 -15.63 2.41
N PRO A 88 -22.46 -15.00 3.47
CA PRO A 88 -22.24 -13.56 3.61
C PRO A 88 -21.00 -13.07 2.83
N ALA A 89 -21.03 -11.80 2.39
CA ALA A 89 -19.93 -11.17 1.68
C ALA A 89 -18.78 -10.86 2.66
N VAL A 90 -17.96 -11.87 2.93
CA VAL A 90 -16.91 -11.87 3.96
C VAL A 90 -15.62 -12.44 3.40
N ILE A 91 -14.53 -11.72 3.63
CA ILE A 91 -13.16 -12.19 3.33
C ILE A 91 -12.41 -12.44 4.65
N SER A 92 -11.59 -13.48 4.68
CA SER A 92 -10.68 -13.74 5.80
C SER A 92 -9.29 -13.25 5.44
N CYS A 93 -8.72 -12.38 6.28
CA CYS A 93 -7.35 -11.92 6.07
C CYS A 93 -6.38 -13.10 6.19
N PRO A 94 -5.53 -13.38 5.19
CA PRO A 94 -4.61 -14.52 5.25
C PRO A 94 -3.48 -14.33 6.26
N LEU A 95 -3.21 -13.08 6.67
CA LEU A 95 -2.15 -12.77 7.64
C LEU A 95 -2.63 -12.84 9.09
N CYS A 96 -3.73 -12.16 9.44
CA CYS A 96 -4.21 -12.11 10.82
C CYS A 96 -5.45 -13.00 11.08
N HIS A 97 -5.97 -13.67 10.04
CA HIS A 97 -7.19 -14.49 10.08
C HIS A 97 -8.46 -13.74 10.55
N GLY A 98 -8.41 -12.41 10.60
CA GLY A 98 -9.57 -11.58 10.90
C GLY A 98 -10.60 -11.60 9.76
N LYS A 99 -11.88 -11.67 10.14
CA LYS A 99 -13.00 -11.62 9.18
C LYS A 99 -13.38 -10.17 8.88
N VAL A 100 -13.56 -9.85 7.61
CA VAL A 100 -13.85 -8.50 7.12
C VAL A 100 -15.06 -8.53 6.21
N CYS A 101 -15.99 -7.60 6.40
CA CYS A 101 -17.10 -7.41 5.48
C CYS A 101 -16.59 -6.71 4.22
N VAL A 102 -16.74 -7.34 3.04
CA VAL A 102 -16.24 -6.76 1.78
C VAL A 102 -17.06 -5.56 1.31
N LYS A 103 -18.33 -5.47 1.72
CA LYS A 103 -19.22 -4.35 1.36
C LYS A 103 -18.76 -3.03 1.97
N CYS A 104 -18.50 -3.02 3.27
CA CYS A 104 -18.11 -1.79 3.99
C CYS A 104 -16.61 -1.71 4.32
N MET A 105 -15.85 -2.77 4.06
CA MET A 105 -14.41 -2.90 4.35
C MET A 105 -14.06 -2.75 5.84
N ARG A 106 -15.01 -3.08 6.73
CA ARG A 106 -14.83 -3.06 8.19
C ARG A 106 -14.84 -4.47 8.76
N LYS A 107 -14.42 -4.62 10.02
CA LYS A 107 -14.52 -5.90 10.74
C LYS A 107 -15.91 -6.50 10.55
N PHE A 108 -15.97 -7.79 10.22
CA PHE A 108 -17.24 -8.46 9.94
C PHE A 108 -18.16 -8.34 11.16
N HIS A 109 -19.38 -7.88 10.93
CA HIS A 109 -20.32 -7.55 11.99
C HIS A 109 -21.49 -8.55 12.10
N GLY A 110 -21.65 -9.49 11.16
CA GLY A 110 -22.81 -10.39 11.07
C GLY A 110 -23.75 -10.01 9.93
N ARG A 111 -24.86 -10.75 9.77
CA ARG A 111 -25.89 -10.48 8.74
C ARG A 111 -26.89 -9.39 9.17
N ASP A 112 -27.19 -9.29 10.46
CA ASP A 112 -28.28 -8.45 11.00
C ASP A 112 -27.82 -7.10 11.55
N SER A 113 -26.52 -6.85 11.56
CA SER A 113 -25.92 -5.61 12.05
C SER A 113 -25.74 -4.64 10.90
N ASP A 114 -26.12 -3.38 11.11
CA ASP A 114 -26.11 -2.29 10.13
C ASP A 114 -24.78 -2.25 9.37
N CYS A 115 -24.77 -2.81 8.16
CA CYS A 115 -23.71 -2.57 7.21
C CYS A 115 -23.92 -1.13 6.74
N PRO A 116 -23.00 -0.19 7.04
CA PRO A 116 -23.05 1.08 6.36
C PRO A 116 -22.63 0.78 4.93
N ASP A 117 -23.60 0.45 4.07
CA ASP A 117 -23.37 0.22 2.65
C ASP A 117 -22.47 1.35 2.15
N LYS A 118 -21.33 0.97 1.55
CA LYS A 118 -20.57 1.92 0.73
C LYS A 118 -21.46 2.20 -0.47
N LYS A 119 -22.22 3.29 -0.39
CA LYS A 119 -22.81 3.95 -1.56
C LYS A 119 -21.75 4.15 -2.64
#